data_AF-A0A6G5NJV7-F1
#
_entry.id   AF-A0A6G5NJV7-F1
#
_cell.length_a   1.000
_cell.length_b   1.000
_cell.length_c   1.000
_cell.angle_alpha   90.00
_cell.angle_beta   90.00
_cell.angle_gamma   90.00
#
_symmetry.space_group_name_H-M   'P 1'
#
loop_
_entity.id
_entity.type
_entity.pdbx_description
1 polymer ?
#
loop_
_entity_poly.entity_id
_entity_poly.type
_entity_poly.pdbx_seq_one_letter_code
_entity_poly.pdbx_strand_id
1 'polypeptide(L)'
;IRDGIQFPDLVHSLRPNPKTNIQEGWRILDFLAHHPESCHILTWLFDNDGIPANWRQMNGFSVNTLKLINASGEEHLCKFHCLPKGGAKFLTDDEAVMVGEKNMRHSHATHDLYNAIANGDFPEWTWYIQVMPEDTDPASIGFDPLDDTKLWPEEEFPLIEFGRMVLDTNVKNYYSEVESVAFDPGVTVPGIAVSNDPVLQTRVLAYADAQRYRLGVNYQMLPINIPVCPFHNNHNDGTMNYMIKDEEV
;
A
#
# COMPACT_ATOMS: atom_id res chain seq x y z
N ILE A 1 -13.77 -4.38 -1.74
CA ILE A 1 -14.71 -3.30 -2.13
C ILE A 1 -14.34 -2.82 -3.53
N ARG A 2 -15.29 -2.27 -4.28
CA ARG A 2 -15.05 -1.69 -5.63
C ARG A 2 -15.16 -0.18 -5.68
N ASP A 3 -15.67 0.41 -4.61
CA ASP A 3 -15.85 1.85 -4.47
C ASP A 3 -15.34 2.28 -3.10
N GLY A 4 -14.55 3.36 -3.07
CA GLY A 4 -13.97 3.88 -1.85
C GLY A 4 -14.99 4.40 -0.85
N ILE A 5 -16.23 4.70 -1.27
CA ILE A 5 -17.30 5.13 -0.35
C ILE A 5 -17.61 4.08 0.73
N GLN A 6 -17.41 2.80 0.42
CA GLN A 6 -17.62 1.68 1.36
C GLN A 6 -16.44 1.44 2.30
N PHE A 7 -15.31 2.13 2.11
CA PHE A 7 -14.09 1.90 2.90
C PHE A 7 -14.31 2.11 4.40
N PRO A 8 -15.03 3.16 4.88
CA PRO A 8 -15.33 3.31 6.29
C PRO A 8 -16.15 2.14 6.86
N ASP A 9 -17.14 1.64 6.12
CA ASP A 9 -17.98 0.52 6.56
C ASP A 9 -17.17 -0.77 6.67
N LEU A 10 -16.33 -1.05 5.67
CA LEU A 10 -15.38 -2.16 5.71
C LEU A 10 -14.48 -2.05 6.96
N VAL A 11 -13.81 -0.92 7.16
CA VAL A 11 -12.89 -0.74 8.30
C VAL A 11 -13.62 -0.86 9.64
N HIS A 12 -14.84 -0.34 9.76
CA HIS A 12 -15.63 -0.48 10.99
C HIS A 12 -16.04 -1.92 11.28
N SER A 13 -16.24 -2.76 10.26
CA SER A 13 -16.50 -4.19 10.42
C SER A 13 -15.28 -4.96 10.94
N LEU A 14 -14.07 -4.51 10.59
CA LEU A 14 -12.80 -5.09 11.01
C LEU A 14 -12.37 -4.66 12.43
N ARG A 15 -12.90 -3.53 12.93
CA ARG A 15 -12.57 -3.02 14.28
C ARG A 15 -13.37 -3.72 15.39
N PRO A 16 -12.94 -3.60 16.66
CA PRO A 16 -13.73 -4.06 17.79
C PRO A 16 -15.13 -3.45 17.84
N ASN A 17 -16.07 -4.17 18.45
CA ASN A 17 -17.46 -3.75 18.59
C ASN A 17 -17.54 -2.40 19.33
N PRO A 18 -18.26 -1.38 18.81
CA PRO A 18 -18.29 -0.04 19.42
C PRO A 18 -18.92 -0.01 20.82
N LYS A 19 -19.74 -1.00 21.17
CA LYS A 19 -20.36 -1.10 22.49
C LYS A 19 -19.43 -1.69 23.54
N THR A 20 -18.65 -2.71 23.17
CA THR A 20 -17.88 -3.54 24.11
C THR A 20 -16.38 -3.39 23.96
N ASN A 21 -15.91 -2.82 22.85
CA ASN A 21 -14.52 -2.80 22.42
C ASN A 21 -13.88 -4.19 22.35
N ILE A 22 -14.68 -5.23 22.07
CA ILE A 22 -14.24 -6.62 21.89
C ILE A 22 -14.19 -6.94 20.39
N GLN A 23 -13.11 -7.59 19.94
CA GLN A 23 -13.01 -8.08 18.57
C GLN A 23 -13.95 -9.26 18.37
N GLU A 24 -14.83 -9.17 17.37
CA GLU A 24 -15.88 -10.15 17.10
C GLU A 24 -15.80 -10.59 15.63
N GLY A 25 -15.35 -11.81 15.37
CA GLY A 25 -15.11 -12.30 14.01
C GLY A 25 -16.36 -12.35 13.11
N TRP A 26 -17.55 -12.53 13.69
CA TRP A 26 -18.81 -12.55 12.93
C TRP A 26 -19.10 -11.21 12.23
N ARG A 27 -18.62 -10.07 12.76
CA ARG A 27 -18.85 -8.75 12.16
C ARG A 27 -18.13 -8.60 10.82
N ILE A 28 -16.96 -9.21 10.70
CA ILE A 28 -16.19 -9.28 9.45
C ILE A 28 -16.99 -10.08 8.43
N LEU A 29 -17.42 -11.29 8.81
CA LEU A 29 -18.19 -12.17 7.92
C LEU A 29 -19.56 -11.59 7.52
N ASP A 30 -20.22 -10.87 8.43
CA ASP A 30 -21.49 -10.19 8.17
C ASP A 30 -21.34 -9.11 7.08
N PHE A 31 -20.32 -8.26 7.18
CA PHE A 31 -20.03 -7.28 6.12
C PHE A 31 -19.78 -7.97 4.78
N LEU A 32 -18.88 -8.97 4.77
CA LEU A 32 -18.47 -9.64 3.54
C LEU A 32 -19.62 -10.43 2.88
N ALA A 33 -20.51 -11.03 3.68
CA ALA A 33 -21.69 -11.74 3.18
C ALA A 33 -22.67 -10.82 2.42
N HIS A 34 -22.70 -9.53 2.74
CA HIS A 34 -23.56 -8.54 2.06
C HIS A 34 -22.86 -7.82 0.90
N HIS A 35 -21.56 -8.08 0.67
CA HIS A 35 -20.75 -7.45 -0.37
C HIS A 35 -20.11 -8.53 -1.23
N PRO A 36 -20.83 -9.11 -2.22
CA PRO A 36 -20.33 -10.23 -3.02
C PRO A 36 -19.05 -9.89 -3.82
N GLU A 37 -18.77 -8.62 -4.08
CA GLU A 37 -17.51 -8.15 -4.63
C GLU A 37 -16.29 -8.46 -3.74
N SER A 38 -16.51 -8.78 -2.47
CA SER A 38 -15.46 -9.13 -1.51
C SER A 38 -15.06 -10.62 -1.55
N CYS A 39 -15.79 -11.48 -2.28
CA CYS A 39 -15.49 -12.91 -2.35
C CYS A 39 -14.04 -13.20 -2.77
N HIS A 40 -13.49 -12.40 -3.68
CA HIS A 40 -12.11 -12.58 -4.13
C HIS A 40 -11.10 -12.30 -3.00
N ILE A 41 -11.18 -11.15 -2.32
CA ILE A 41 -10.28 -10.86 -1.19
C ILE A 41 -10.50 -11.78 0.00
N LEU A 42 -11.73 -12.29 0.18
CA LEU A 42 -12.03 -13.30 1.19
C LEU A 42 -11.24 -14.60 0.96
N THR A 43 -11.07 -15.01 -0.28
CA THR A 43 -10.23 -16.17 -0.62
C THR A 43 -8.78 -15.92 -0.24
N TRP A 44 -8.21 -14.76 -0.58
CA TRP A 44 -6.84 -14.40 -0.19
C TRP A 44 -6.66 -14.35 1.33
N LEU A 45 -7.63 -13.81 2.06
CA LEU A 45 -7.57 -13.67 3.51
C LEU A 45 -7.52 -15.04 4.23
N PHE A 46 -8.20 -16.05 3.67
CA PHE A 46 -8.21 -17.42 4.22
C PHE A 46 -7.23 -18.37 3.50
N ASP A 47 -6.42 -17.85 2.58
CA ASP A 47 -5.26 -18.54 2.04
C ASP A 47 -4.02 -18.24 2.90
N ASN A 48 -2.89 -18.87 2.57
CA ASN A 48 -1.61 -18.67 3.22
C ASN A 48 -1.16 -17.19 3.21
N ASP A 49 -1.55 -16.42 2.18
CA ASP A 49 -1.31 -14.98 2.09
C ASP A 49 -1.93 -14.17 3.24
N GLY A 50 -2.94 -14.71 3.94
CA GLY A 50 -3.51 -14.12 5.14
C GLY A 50 -2.60 -14.17 6.37
N ILE A 51 -1.58 -15.04 6.38
CA ILE A 51 -0.66 -15.27 7.50
C ILE A 51 0.82 -15.28 7.05
N PRO A 52 1.34 -14.16 6.52
CA PRO A 52 2.73 -14.06 6.08
C PRO A 52 3.71 -14.29 7.25
N ALA A 53 4.84 -14.95 6.98
CA ALA A 53 5.82 -15.31 8.01
C ALA A 53 6.63 -14.13 8.55
N ASN A 54 6.91 -13.14 7.69
CA ASN A 54 7.62 -11.91 8.02
C ASN A 54 7.47 -10.91 6.87
N TRP A 55 7.94 -9.67 7.07
CA TRP A 55 7.89 -8.64 6.02
C TRP A 55 8.77 -8.96 4.82
N ARG A 56 9.93 -9.58 5.04
CA ARG A 56 10.98 -9.80 4.03
C ARG A 56 10.60 -10.80 2.94
N GLN A 57 9.62 -11.66 3.23
CA GLN A 57 9.16 -12.75 2.37
C GLN A 57 7.67 -12.60 2.07
N MET A 58 7.20 -11.36 1.98
CA MET A 58 5.83 -11.03 1.60
C MET A 58 5.84 -10.37 0.22
N ASN A 59 4.87 -10.74 -0.62
CA ASN A 59 4.61 -10.08 -1.89
C ASN A 59 4.03 -8.68 -1.65
N GLY A 60 4.34 -7.74 -2.54
CA GLY A 60 3.76 -6.41 -2.57
C GLY A 60 3.05 -6.17 -3.90
N PHE A 61 1.86 -5.56 -3.83
CA PHE A 61 1.04 -5.27 -4.99
C PHE A 61 0.50 -3.84 -4.91
N SER A 62 0.44 -3.12 -6.02
CA SER A 62 -0.24 -1.81 -6.06
C SER A 62 -1.74 -1.94 -5.82
N VAL A 63 -2.32 -3.10 -6.17
CA VAL A 63 -3.75 -3.43 -6.23
C VAL A 63 -4.48 -2.59 -7.27
N ASN A 64 -4.50 -1.27 -7.09
CA ASN A 64 -5.08 -0.33 -8.03
C ASN A 64 -4.33 -0.33 -9.36
N THR A 65 -5.09 -0.05 -10.41
CA THR A 65 -4.56 0.24 -11.74
C THR A 65 -4.09 1.71 -11.77
N LEU A 66 -2.88 1.96 -12.25
CA LEU A 66 -2.34 3.29 -12.50
C LEU A 66 -2.22 3.54 -14.01
N LYS A 67 -1.79 4.74 -14.38
CA LYS A 67 -1.44 5.12 -15.75
C LYS A 67 0.04 5.42 -15.86
N LEU A 68 0.69 4.86 -16.88
CA LEU A 68 1.98 5.31 -17.37
C LEU A 68 1.78 6.30 -18.51
N ILE A 69 2.52 7.40 -18.50
CA ILE A 69 2.48 8.42 -19.55
C ILE A 69 3.87 8.52 -20.16
N ASN A 70 3.98 8.24 -21.46
CA ASN A 70 5.26 8.31 -22.15
C ASN A 70 5.59 9.75 -22.62
N ALA A 71 6.76 9.95 -23.22
CA ALA A 71 7.20 11.26 -23.68
C ALA A 71 6.34 11.86 -24.81
N SER A 72 5.59 11.03 -25.54
CA SER A 72 4.63 11.45 -26.58
C SER A 72 3.26 11.82 -25.98
N GLY A 73 3.05 11.59 -24.69
CA GLY A 73 1.77 11.80 -24.01
C GLY A 73 0.79 10.63 -24.12
N GLU A 74 1.23 9.47 -24.63
CA GLU A 74 0.40 8.27 -24.71
C GLU A 74 0.27 7.63 -23.32
N GLU A 75 -0.94 7.17 -23.00
CA GLU A 75 -1.29 6.62 -21.69
C GLU A 75 -1.49 5.10 -21.76
N HIS A 76 -0.83 4.35 -20.87
CA HIS A 76 -1.04 2.91 -20.72
C HIS A 76 -1.48 2.58 -19.30
N LEU A 77 -2.43 1.67 -19.14
CA LEU A 77 -2.80 1.16 -17.81
C LEU A 77 -1.73 0.21 -17.30
N CYS A 78 -1.43 0.28 -16.00
CA CYS A 78 -0.43 -0.59 -15.39
C CYS A 78 -0.77 -1.02 -13.95
N LYS A 79 -0.15 -2.13 -13.52
CA LYS A 79 -0.11 -2.58 -12.11
C LYS A 79 1.33 -2.90 -11.71
N PHE A 80 1.71 -2.52 -10.49
CA PHE A 80 3.04 -2.79 -9.95
C PHE A 80 3.02 -3.98 -9.00
N HIS A 81 4.09 -4.76 -9.08
CA HIS A 81 4.31 -5.97 -8.28
C HIS A 81 5.73 -5.94 -7.73
N CYS A 82 5.90 -6.39 -6.50
CA CYS A 82 7.17 -6.41 -5.79
C CYS A 82 7.30 -7.77 -5.12
N LEU A 83 8.12 -8.66 -5.68
CA LEU A 83 8.24 -10.05 -5.24
C LEU A 83 9.54 -10.26 -4.47
N PRO A 84 9.50 -10.89 -3.27
CA PRO A 84 10.67 -11.08 -2.45
C PRO A 84 11.63 -12.07 -3.09
N LYS A 85 12.94 -11.77 -2.97
CA LYS A 85 13.98 -12.68 -3.44
C LYS A 85 13.94 -13.98 -2.64
N GLY A 86 13.79 -15.10 -3.34
CA GLY A 86 13.64 -16.42 -2.72
C GLY A 86 12.18 -16.82 -2.43
N GLY A 87 11.21 -16.01 -2.86
CA GLY A 87 9.79 -16.33 -2.82
C GLY A 87 9.10 -15.98 -1.50
N ALA A 88 7.78 -15.99 -1.55
CA ALA A 88 6.94 -15.70 -0.40
C ALA A 88 6.98 -16.85 0.62
N LYS A 89 6.85 -16.52 1.90
CA LYS A 89 6.74 -17.49 2.99
C LYS A 89 5.59 -17.16 3.92
N PHE A 90 4.93 -18.21 4.37
CA PHE A 90 3.72 -18.14 5.17
C PHE A 90 3.87 -19.02 6.41
N LEU A 91 3.13 -18.66 7.46
CA LEU A 91 2.99 -19.49 8.64
C LEU A 91 1.91 -20.54 8.39
N THR A 92 1.96 -21.62 9.17
CA THR A 92 0.77 -22.45 9.42
C THR A 92 -0.11 -21.80 10.49
N ASP A 93 -1.39 -22.19 10.57
CA ASP A 93 -2.31 -21.71 11.62
C ASP A 93 -1.75 -21.91 13.04
N ASP A 94 -1.17 -23.08 13.31
CA ASP A 94 -0.55 -23.40 14.61
C ASP A 94 0.66 -22.49 14.89
N GLU A 95 1.49 -22.22 13.89
CA GLU A 95 2.61 -21.29 14.02
C GLU A 95 2.13 -19.86 14.24
N ALA A 96 1.08 -19.42 13.55
CA ALA A 96 0.49 -18.10 13.73
C ALA A 96 -0.06 -17.91 15.15
N VAL A 97 -0.77 -18.92 15.69
CA VAL A 97 -1.22 -18.92 17.09
C VAL A 97 -0.02 -18.90 18.03
N MET A 98 0.99 -19.73 17.81
CA MET A 98 2.19 -19.74 18.64
C MET A 98 2.95 -18.41 18.62
N VAL A 99 3.08 -17.77 17.46
CA VAL A 99 3.73 -16.46 17.32
C VAL A 99 2.91 -15.39 18.06
N GLY A 100 1.59 -15.44 17.96
CA GLY A 100 0.67 -14.55 18.69
C GLY A 100 0.74 -14.74 20.21
N GLU A 101 0.72 -15.97 20.69
CA GLU A 101 0.65 -16.32 22.11
C GLU A 101 2.01 -16.31 22.83
N LYS A 102 3.03 -17.01 22.27
CA LYS A 102 4.31 -17.24 22.96
C LYS A 102 5.22 -16.03 22.93
N ASN A 103 5.15 -15.21 21.88
CA ASN A 103 6.06 -14.09 21.73
C ASN A 103 5.48 -12.77 22.24
N MET A 104 4.16 -12.63 22.46
CA MET A 104 3.52 -11.34 22.77
C MET A 104 3.96 -10.20 21.82
N ARG A 105 4.40 -10.53 20.60
CA ARG A 105 4.95 -9.55 19.65
C ARG A 105 4.00 -9.42 18.49
N HIS A 106 3.04 -8.52 18.63
CA HIS A 106 2.47 -7.82 17.47
C HIS A 106 3.56 -7.30 16.50
N SER A 107 4.81 -7.20 16.97
CA SER A 107 6.02 -6.76 16.28
C SER A 107 6.96 -7.90 15.82
N HIS A 108 6.54 -9.17 15.75
CA HIS A 108 7.44 -10.28 15.37
C HIS A 108 8.12 -10.05 14.00
N ALA A 109 7.35 -9.61 12.99
CA ALA A 109 7.87 -9.35 11.65
C ALA A 109 8.80 -8.11 11.63
N THR A 110 8.54 -7.11 12.46
CA THR A 110 9.43 -5.95 12.65
C THR A 110 10.76 -6.37 13.30
N HIS A 111 10.70 -7.28 14.28
CA HIS A 111 11.90 -7.81 14.92
C HIS A 111 12.75 -8.64 13.95
N ASP A 112 12.13 -9.48 13.12
CA ASP A 112 12.82 -10.18 12.04
C ASP A 112 13.51 -9.21 11.08
N LEU A 113 12.77 -8.22 10.55
CA LEU A 113 13.31 -7.22 9.61
C LEU A 113 14.48 -6.44 10.21
N TYR A 114 14.33 -5.94 11.44
CA TYR A 114 15.37 -5.18 12.12
C TYR A 114 16.67 -5.99 12.29
N ASN A 115 16.55 -7.23 12.76
CA ASN A 115 17.70 -8.10 12.99
C ASN A 115 18.35 -8.55 11.68
N ALA A 116 17.58 -8.81 10.63
CA ALA A 116 18.10 -9.16 9.32
C ALA A 116 19.01 -8.04 8.80
N ILE A 117 18.52 -6.80 8.80
CA ILE A 117 19.31 -5.62 8.40
C ILE A 117 20.53 -5.43 9.31
N ALA A 118 20.37 -5.56 10.63
CA ALA A 118 21.48 -5.41 11.58
C ALA A 118 22.59 -6.46 11.39
N ASN A 119 22.24 -7.65 10.90
CA ASN A 119 23.17 -8.74 10.61
C ASN A 119 23.74 -8.70 9.17
N GLY A 120 23.37 -7.71 8.35
CA GLY A 120 23.78 -7.63 6.95
C GLY A 120 23.04 -8.58 6.01
N ASP A 121 21.97 -9.22 6.47
CA ASP A 121 21.04 -10.03 5.66
C ASP A 121 19.96 -9.10 5.09
N PHE A 122 20.37 -8.27 4.11
CA PHE A 122 19.50 -7.25 3.53
C PHE A 122 18.40 -7.91 2.68
N PRO A 123 17.11 -7.73 3.03
CA PRO A 123 16.05 -8.25 2.21
C PRO A 123 15.97 -7.50 0.89
N GLU A 124 15.63 -8.25 -0.15
CA GLU A 124 15.59 -7.77 -1.52
C GLU A 124 14.26 -8.16 -2.16
N TRP A 125 13.73 -7.27 -3.00
CA TRP A 125 12.59 -7.55 -3.86
C TRP A 125 12.90 -7.17 -5.29
N THR A 126 12.39 -7.98 -6.21
CA THR A 126 12.37 -7.64 -7.64
C THR A 126 11.05 -6.95 -7.95
N TRP A 127 11.13 -5.82 -8.65
CA TRP A 127 9.99 -5.05 -9.07
C TRP A 127 9.60 -5.40 -10.50
N TYR A 128 8.31 -5.67 -10.67
CA TYR A 128 7.69 -5.99 -11.93
C TYR A 128 6.52 -5.06 -12.21
N ILE A 129 6.21 -4.90 -13.48
CA ILE A 129 5.07 -4.15 -13.96
C ILE A 129 4.28 -4.99 -14.96
N GLN A 130 2.96 -4.96 -14.84
CA GLN A 130 2.06 -5.36 -15.93
C GLN A 130 1.63 -4.09 -16.66
N VAL A 131 1.66 -4.13 -17.99
CA VAL A 131 1.22 -3.02 -18.84
C VAL A 131 0.16 -3.55 -19.79
N MET A 132 -1.01 -2.92 -19.81
CA MET A 132 -2.08 -3.26 -20.73
C MET A 132 -1.79 -2.64 -22.11
N PRO A 133 -1.73 -3.42 -23.20
CA PRO A 133 -1.58 -2.90 -24.56
C PRO A 133 -2.71 -1.94 -24.93
N GLU A 134 -2.41 -0.91 -25.71
CA GLU A 134 -3.39 0.13 -26.10
C GLU A 134 -4.56 -0.41 -26.91
N ASP A 135 -4.34 -1.47 -27.68
CA ASP A 135 -5.32 -2.12 -28.53
C ASP A 135 -6.17 -3.15 -27.79
N THR A 136 -5.98 -3.29 -26.47
CA THR A 136 -6.80 -4.17 -25.63
C THR A 136 -8.22 -3.62 -25.57
N ASP A 137 -9.16 -4.34 -26.19
CA ASP A 137 -10.58 -4.05 -26.02
C ASP A 137 -11.03 -4.44 -24.61
N PRO A 138 -11.52 -3.52 -23.77
CA PRO A 138 -12.05 -3.88 -22.45
C PRO A 138 -13.18 -4.92 -22.52
N ALA A 139 -13.90 -5.00 -23.65
CA ALA A 139 -14.92 -6.02 -23.85
C ALA A 139 -14.32 -7.42 -24.11
N SER A 140 -13.07 -7.54 -24.57
CA SER A 140 -12.45 -8.82 -24.88
C SER A 140 -11.83 -9.52 -23.68
N ILE A 141 -11.42 -8.78 -22.65
CA ILE A 141 -10.73 -9.32 -21.46
C ILE A 141 -11.69 -9.85 -20.38
N GLY A 142 -12.99 -9.59 -20.50
CA GLY A 142 -14.02 -10.17 -19.62
C GLY A 142 -14.10 -9.59 -18.20
N PHE A 143 -13.30 -8.57 -17.89
CA PHE A 143 -13.35 -7.82 -16.64
C PHE A 143 -13.01 -6.34 -16.86
N ASP A 144 -13.42 -5.47 -15.92
CA ASP A 144 -13.02 -4.07 -15.95
C ASP A 144 -11.58 -3.94 -15.42
N PRO A 145 -10.63 -3.40 -16.21
CA PRO A 145 -9.24 -3.27 -15.77
C PRO A 145 -9.06 -2.29 -14.60
N LEU A 146 -10.07 -1.46 -14.31
CA LEU A 146 -10.10 -0.52 -13.18
C LEU A 146 -10.84 -1.08 -11.95
N ASP A 147 -11.36 -2.32 -12.02
CA ASP A 147 -11.98 -2.99 -10.88
C ASP A 147 -10.91 -3.64 -9.99
N ASP A 148 -10.70 -3.04 -8.82
CA ASP A 148 -9.78 -3.51 -7.77
C ASP A 148 -10.00 -4.96 -7.30
N THR A 149 -11.18 -5.51 -7.54
CA THR A 149 -11.47 -6.91 -7.19
C THR A 149 -11.03 -7.89 -8.27
N LYS A 150 -10.38 -7.42 -9.34
CA LYS A 150 -9.89 -8.23 -10.46
C LYS A 150 -8.37 -8.22 -10.55
N LEU A 151 -7.81 -9.42 -10.70
CA LEU A 151 -6.42 -9.59 -11.09
C LEU A 151 -6.32 -9.50 -12.61
N TRP A 152 -5.17 -9.05 -13.10
CA TRP A 152 -4.83 -9.15 -14.50
C TRP A 152 -4.08 -10.48 -14.67
N PRO A 153 -4.62 -11.43 -15.46
CA PRO A 153 -3.97 -12.73 -15.66
C PRO A 153 -2.55 -12.55 -16.18
N GLU A 154 -1.58 -13.20 -15.56
CA GLU A 154 -0.17 -13.08 -15.95
C GLU A 154 0.11 -13.71 -17.32
N GLU A 155 -0.76 -14.63 -17.77
CA GLU A 155 -0.68 -15.23 -19.11
C GLU A 155 -1.05 -14.23 -20.21
N GLU A 156 -1.93 -13.27 -19.91
CA GLU A 156 -2.37 -12.22 -20.84
C GLU A 156 -1.51 -10.95 -20.70
N PHE A 157 -1.19 -10.60 -19.46
CA PHE A 157 -0.41 -9.41 -19.10
C PHE A 157 0.82 -9.86 -18.30
N PRO A 158 1.91 -10.29 -18.96
CA PRO A 158 3.07 -10.84 -18.28
C PRO A 158 3.78 -9.81 -17.41
N LEU A 159 4.40 -10.30 -16.32
CA LEU A 159 5.25 -9.49 -15.44
C LEU A 159 6.53 -9.09 -16.16
N ILE A 160 6.74 -7.78 -16.31
CA ILE A 160 7.95 -7.20 -16.89
C ILE A 160 8.85 -6.70 -15.75
N GLU A 161 10.01 -7.31 -15.57
CA GLU A 161 10.99 -6.86 -14.57
C GLU A 161 11.55 -5.49 -14.96
N PHE A 162 11.57 -4.54 -14.01
CA PHE A 162 12.12 -3.20 -14.25
C PHE A 162 13.07 -2.69 -13.16
N GLY A 163 13.16 -3.37 -12.02
CA GLY A 163 13.99 -2.88 -10.93
C GLY A 163 14.16 -3.84 -9.77
N ARG A 164 14.95 -3.39 -8.80
CA ARG A 164 15.25 -4.11 -7.56
C ARG A 164 15.26 -3.12 -6.40
N MET A 165 14.66 -3.51 -5.29
CA MET A 165 14.70 -2.77 -4.03
C MET A 165 15.44 -3.60 -2.98
N VAL A 166 16.31 -2.95 -2.21
CA VAL A 166 17.06 -3.56 -1.10
C VAL A 166 16.87 -2.67 0.11
N LEU A 167 16.49 -3.26 1.25
CA LEU A 167 16.47 -2.53 2.52
C LEU A 167 17.77 -2.82 3.26
N ASP A 168 18.66 -1.83 3.30
CA ASP A 168 20.03 -1.99 3.83
C ASP A 168 20.27 -1.26 5.16
N THR A 169 19.33 -0.43 5.59
CA THR A 169 19.52 0.48 6.74
C THR A 169 18.29 0.50 7.62
N ASN A 170 18.49 0.31 8.92
CA ASN A 170 17.44 0.47 9.92
C ASN A 170 17.23 1.95 10.25
N VAL A 171 15.98 2.31 10.56
CA VAL A 171 15.64 3.64 11.09
C VAL A 171 16.39 3.91 12.39
N LYS A 172 16.76 5.17 12.61
CA LYS A 172 17.40 5.63 13.85
C LYS A 172 16.37 5.77 14.97
N ASN A 173 15.15 6.20 14.64
CA ASN A 173 14.06 6.32 15.59
C ASN A 173 12.71 6.00 14.95
N TYR A 174 12.03 5.01 15.52
CA TYR A 174 10.75 4.52 15.01
C TYR A 174 9.68 5.61 14.95
N TYR A 175 9.59 6.49 15.95
CA TYR A 175 8.51 7.48 15.99
C TYR A 175 8.74 8.62 15.00
N SER A 176 9.96 9.13 14.89
CA SER A 176 10.25 10.23 13.95
C SER A 176 10.33 9.78 12.49
N GLU A 177 10.61 8.51 12.22
CA GLU A 177 10.78 8.00 10.85
C GLU A 177 9.67 7.06 10.41
N VAL A 178 9.17 6.14 11.26
CA VAL A 178 8.11 5.19 10.86
C VAL A 178 6.73 5.71 11.24
N GLU A 179 6.52 6.15 12.48
CA GLU A 179 5.21 6.67 12.89
C GLU A 179 4.88 7.98 12.15
N SER A 180 5.90 8.78 11.83
CA SER A 180 5.73 10.10 11.20
C SER A 180 5.78 10.10 9.67
N VAL A 181 6.10 8.97 9.02
CA VAL A 181 6.07 8.91 7.55
C VAL A 181 4.65 9.07 7.03
N ALA A 182 4.52 9.75 5.90
CA ALA A 182 3.27 10.08 5.26
C ALA A 182 3.27 9.60 3.80
N PHE A 183 3.09 8.29 3.60
CA PHE A 183 2.85 7.74 2.26
C PHE A 183 1.48 8.19 1.76
N ASP A 184 1.38 8.55 0.47
CA ASP A 184 0.14 8.97 -0.18
C ASP A 184 0.15 8.52 -1.65
N PRO A 185 -0.82 7.72 -2.12
CA PRO A 185 -0.89 7.32 -3.53
C PRO A 185 -1.16 8.51 -4.48
N GLY A 186 -1.61 9.65 -3.98
CA GLY A 186 -1.73 10.91 -4.73
C GLY A 186 -0.40 11.61 -4.99
N VAL A 187 0.68 11.22 -4.31
CA VAL A 187 2.03 11.75 -4.55
C VAL A 187 2.67 10.94 -5.69
N THR A 188 2.39 11.36 -6.91
CA THR A 188 2.97 10.78 -8.13
C THR A 188 4.10 11.65 -8.69
N VAL A 189 4.78 11.14 -9.72
CA VAL A 189 5.85 11.84 -10.45
C VAL A 189 5.52 11.89 -11.94
N PRO A 190 6.08 12.83 -12.73
CA PRO A 190 5.86 12.86 -14.17
C PRO A 190 6.11 11.50 -14.82
N GLY A 191 5.15 11.06 -15.64
CA GLY A 191 5.13 9.73 -16.24
C GLY A 191 4.28 8.69 -15.50
N ILE A 192 3.80 8.99 -14.28
CA ILE A 192 2.87 8.16 -13.53
C ILE A 192 1.67 8.99 -13.09
N ALA A 193 0.47 8.52 -13.40
CA ALA A 193 -0.78 9.17 -13.02
C ALA A 193 -1.78 8.17 -12.42
N VAL A 194 -2.76 8.70 -11.69
CA VAL A 194 -3.86 7.92 -11.12
C VAL A 194 -4.88 7.60 -12.22
N SER A 195 -5.38 6.36 -12.22
CA SER A 195 -6.46 5.95 -13.14
C SER A 195 -7.83 6.36 -12.60
N ASN A 196 -8.90 6.08 -13.36
CA ASN A 196 -10.28 6.32 -12.92
C ASN A 196 -10.84 5.20 -12.02
N ASP A 197 -9.99 4.34 -11.48
CA ASP A 197 -10.35 3.36 -10.45
C ASP A 197 -11.06 4.07 -9.27
N PRO A 198 -12.32 3.73 -8.95
CA PRO A 198 -13.10 4.44 -7.94
C PRO A 198 -12.50 4.37 -6.52
N VAL A 199 -11.82 3.28 -6.19
CA VAL A 199 -11.13 3.14 -4.90
C VAL A 199 -9.90 4.03 -4.90
N LEU A 200 -9.07 4.00 -5.95
CA LEU A 200 -7.88 4.84 -6.06
C LEU A 200 -8.23 6.33 -5.97
N GLN A 201 -9.27 6.76 -6.68
CA GLN A 201 -9.73 8.15 -6.65
C GLN A 201 -10.08 8.62 -5.23
N THR A 202 -10.72 7.76 -4.44
CA THR A 202 -11.04 8.06 -3.04
C THR A 202 -9.78 8.08 -2.17
N ARG A 203 -8.82 7.17 -2.42
CA ARG A 203 -7.56 7.10 -1.67
C ARG A 203 -6.74 8.40 -1.83
N VAL A 204 -6.63 8.94 -3.04
CA VAL A 204 -5.88 10.19 -3.30
C VAL A 204 -6.35 11.34 -2.40
N LEU A 205 -7.66 11.42 -2.12
CA LEU A 205 -8.20 12.41 -1.19
C LEU A 205 -7.90 12.03 0.28
N ALA A 206 -8.17 10.78 0.65
CA ALA A 206 -8.21 10.33 2.03
C ALA A 206 -6.83 10.39 2.73
N TYR A 207 -5.75 10.09 2.02
CA TYR A 207 -4.41 10.04 2.61
C TYR A 207 -3.93 11.43 3.04
N ALA A 208 -3.97 12.41 2.14
CA ALA A 208 -3.59 13.78 2.46
C ALA A 208 -4.47 14.39 3.57
N ASP A 209 -5.78 14.09 3.60
CA ASP A 209 -6.68 14.54 4.66
C ASP A 209 -6.29 13.95 6.03
N ALA A 210 -6.12 12.63 6.11
CA ALA A 210 -5.72 11.95 7.33
C ALA A 210 -4.34 12.42 7.84
N GLN A 211 -3.39 12.72 6.95
CA GLN A 211 -2.06 13.22 7.31
C GLN A 211 -2.13 14.62 7.93
N ARG A 212 -2.93 15.54 7.35
CA ARG A 212 -3.13 16.88 7.91
C ARG A 212 -3.71 16.83 9.32
N TYR A 213 -4.60 15.87 9.59
CA TYR A 213 -5.14 15.65 10.93
C TYR A 213 -4.12 15.01 11.89
N ARG A 214 -3.48 13.90 11.48
CA ARG A 214 -2.64 13.07 12.35
C ARG A 214 -1.29 13.70 12.67
N LEU A 215 -0.68 14.39 11.71
CA LEU A 215 0.68 14.96 11.82
C LEU A 215 0.69 16.49 11.82
N GLY A 216 -0.39 17.12 11.36
CA GLY A 216 -0.52 18.57 11.22
C GLY A 216 -0.40 19.03 9.78
N VAL A 217 -0.78 20.28 9.52
CA VAL A 217 -0.89 20.84 8.16
C VAL A 217 0.45 20.88 7.40
N ASN A 218 1.57 20.94 8.12
CA ASN A 218 2.92 21.01 7.58
C ASN A 218 3.67 19.66 7.66
N TYR A 219 2.96 18.52 7.68
CA TYR A 219 3.58 17.18 7.81
C TYR A 219 4.63 16.86 6.73
N GLN A 220 4.49 17.45 5.53
CA GLN A 220 5.43 17.29 4.41
C GLN A 220 6.81 17.84 4.73
N MET A 221 6.90 18.76 5.69
CA MET A 221 8.17 19.31 6.09
C MET A 221 8.94 18.33 6.98
N LEU A 222 8.30 17.33 7.63
CA LEU A 222 8.98 16.44 8.59
C LEU A 222 10.17 15.77 7.92
N PRO A 223 11.35 15.61 8.56
CA PRO A 223 12.57 15.18 7.87
C PRO A 223 12.44 13.92 7.01
N ILE A 224 11.56 12.98 7.40
CA ILE A 224 11.30 11.75 6.64
C ILE A 224 10.40 11.94 5.40
N ASN A 225 9.62 13.03 5.36
CA ASN A 225 8.67 13.34 4.29
C ASN A 225 9.19 14.41 3.30
N ILE A 226 10.31 15.07 3.61
CA ILE A 226 10.90 16.10 2.73
C ILE A 226 11.43 15.41 1.45
N PRO A 227 11.14 15.93 0.25
CA PRO A 227 11.73 15.42 -0.97
C PRO A 227 13.24 15.72 -1.03
N VAL A 228 14.01 14.82 -1.62
CA VAL A 228 15.46 15.02 -1.82
C VAL A 228 15.78 16.03 -2.93
N CYS A 229 14.80 16.37 -3.78
CA CYS A 229 14.94 17.37 -4.82
C CYS A 229 14.53 18.77 -4.33
N PRO A 230 15.04 19.85 -4.94
CA PRO A 230 14.58 21.20 -4.63
C PRO A 230 13.07 21.33 -4.85
N PHE A 231 12.38 21.95 -3.91
CA PHE A 231 10.95 22.25 -4.02
C PHE A 231 10.71 23.73 -3.71
N HIS A 232 9.85 24.37 -4.48
CA HIS A 232 9.48 25.77 -4.32
C HIS A 232 7.97 25.93 -4.56
N ASN A 233 7.30 26.69 -3.70
CA ASN A 233 5.86 26.94 -3.77
C ASN A 233 5.49 28.20 -2.97
N ASN A 234 4.25 28.63 -3.11
CA ASN A 234 3.67 29.74 -2.32
C ASN A 234 2.90 29.29 -1.08
N HIS A 235 3.02 28.01 -0.66
CA HIS A 235 2.43 27.58 0.60
C HIS A 235 3.15 28.27 1.77
N ASN A 236 2.37 28.89 2.67
CA ASN A 236 2.88 29.60 3.84
C ASN A 236 1.99 29.33 5.07
N ASP A 237 2.46 29.76 6.25
CA ASP A 237 1.77 29.67 7.53
C ASP A 237 1.51 28.21 7.98
N GLY A 238 0.48 28.00 8.80
CA GLY A 238 0.14 26.70 9.37
C GLY A 238 0.88 26.36 10.66
N THR A 239 0.32 25.43 11.43
CA THR A 239 0.93 24.98 12.68
C THR A 239 2.29 24.33 12.42
N MET A 240 3.25 24.60 13.31
CA MET A 240 4.62 24.06 13.23
C MET A 240 5.31 24.31 11.87
N ASN A 241 5.09 25.46 11.24
CA ASN A 241 5.89 25.87 10.08
C ASN A 241 7.31 26.27 10.53
N TYR A 242 8.33 25.62 9.98
CA TYR A 242 9.74 25.93 10.21
C TYR A 242 10.48 26.35 8.94
N MET A 243 9.78 26.52 7.83
CA MET A 243 10.38 27.10 6.64
C MET A 243 10.54 28.60 6.83
N ILE A 244 11.74 29.09 6.56
CA ILE A 244 12.04 30.51 6.47
C ILE A 244 12.11 30.83 4.97
N LYS A 245 11.19 31.68 4.50
CA LYS A 245 11.18 32.18 3.12
C LYS A 245 11.48 33.66 3.13
N ASP A 246 12.37 34.09 2.24
CA ASP A 246 12.75 35.50 2.11
C ASP A 246 11.78 36.26 1.19
N GLU A 247 11.21 35.61 0.17
CA GLU A 247 10.21 36.15 -0.77
C GLU A 247 9.22 35.07 -1.25
N GLU A 248 8.15 35.50 -1.96
CA GLU A 248 7.25 34.61 -2.71
C GLU A 248 7.98 33.97 -3.91
N VAL A 249 7.51 32.79 -4.36
CA VAL A 249 8.13 32.02 -5.46
C VAL A 249 7.21 31.93 -6.68
#